data_AF-A0A386ZQ90-F1
#
_entry.id   AF-A0A386ZQ90-F1
#
_cell.length_a   1.000
_cell.length_b   1.000
_cell.length_c   1.000
_cell.angle_alpha   90.00
_cell.angle_beta   90.00
_cell.angle_gamma   90.00
#
_symmetry.space_group_name_H-M   'P 1'
#
loop_
_entity.id
_entity.type
_entity.pdbx_description
1 polymer ?
#
loop_
_entity_poly.entity_id
_entity_poly.type
_entity_poly.pdbx_seq_one_letter_code
_entity_poly.pdbx_strand_id
1 'polypeptide(L)' 'MIDIDNETLALAAKELGTVTKKDTVNAALKFVVERRQRIEQILDDPYSIGIGPDIGDPEVMRQARR' A
#
# COMPACT_ATOMS: atom_id res chain seq x y z
N MET A 1 -11.27 12.23 -26.01
CA MET A 1 -10.45 11.02 -26.22
C MET A 1 -9.18 11.22 -25.40
N ILE A 2 -8.84 10.27 -24.52
CA ILE A 2 -7.61 10.35 -23.70
C ILE A 2 -6.53 9.56 -24.44
N ASP A 3 -5.37 10.18 -24.61
CA ASP A 3 -4.20 9.48 -25.13
C ASP A 3 -3.50 8.73 -24.01
N ILE A 4 -3.13 7.47 -24.28
CA ILE A 4 -2.53 6.56 -23.30
C ILE A 4 -1.36 5.88 -23.97
N ASP A 5 -0.19 5.97 -23.34
CA ASP A 5 0.99 5.24 -23.78
C ASP A 5 0.74 3.73 -23.73
N ASN A 6 0.85 3.08 -24.89
CA ASN A 6 0.52 1.67 -25.02
C ASN A 6 1.59 0.76 -24.39
N GLU A 7 2.85 1.22 -24.31
CA GLU A 7 3.93 0.45 -23.69
C GLU A 7 3.73 0.37 -22.18
N THR A 8 3.50 1.51 -21.52
CA THR A 8 3.18 1.58 -20.10
C THR A 8 1.92 0.77 -19.77
N LEU A 9 0.91 0.84 -20.64
CA LEU A 9 -0.33 0.08 -20.45
C LEU A 9 -0.10 -1.44 -20.55
N ALA A 10 0.77 -1.90 -21.45
CA ALA A 10 1.11 -3.31 -21.59
C ALA A 10 1.90 -3.81 -20.36
N LEU A 11 2.84 -3.01 -19.85
CA LEU A 11 3.56 -3.32 -18.62
C LEU A 11 2.60 -3.42 -17.43
N ALA A 12 1.72 -2.43 -17.26
CA ALA A 12 0.71 -2.45 -16.20
C ALA A 12 -0.22 -3.67 -16.33
N ALA A 13 -0.61 -4.07 -17.54
CA ALA A 13 -1.44 -5.25 -17.76
C ALA A 13 -0.74 -6.54 -17.30
N LYS A 14 0.57 -6.65 -17.55
CA LYS A 14 1.39 -7.77 -17.11
C LYS A 14 1.51 -7.83 -15.59
N GLU A 15 1.79 -6.70 -14.95
CA GLU A 15 1.93 -6.60 -13.48
C GLU A 15 0.60 -6.85 -12.75
N LEU A 16 -0.52 -6.35 -13.31
CA LEU A 16 -1.85 -6.46 -12.73
C LEU A 16 -2.59 -7.74 -13.15
N GLY A 17 -2.05 -8.52 -14.08
CA GLY A 17 -2.66 -9.75 -14.59
C GLY A 17 -3.95 -9.54 -15.38
N THR A 18 -4.11 -8.39 -16.03
CA THR A 18 -5.32 -8.02 -16.78
C THR A 18 -5.16 -8.26 -18.29
N VAL A 19 -6.25 -8.58 -18.96
CA VAL A 19 -6.24 -8.92 -20.40
C VAL A 19 -6.69 -7.75 -21.27
N THR A 20 -7.63 -6.92 -20.79
CA THR A 20 -8.17 -5.80 -21.57
C THR A 20 -7.61 -4.46 -21.09
N LYS A 21 -7.47 -3.50 -22.01
CA LYS A 21 -7.04 -2.13 -21.70
C LYS A 21 -7.91 -1.47 -20.62
N LYS A 22 -9.23 -1.67 -20.69
CA LYS A 22 -10.20 -1.14 -19.72
C LYS A 22 -9.95 -1.72 -18.34
N ASP A 23 -9.74 -3.03 -18.24
CA ASP A 23 -9.50 -3.70 -16.96
C ASP A 23 -8.17 -3.25 -16.36
N THR A 24 -7.12 -3.11 -17.18
CA THR A 24 -5.83 -2.58 -16.74
C THR A 24 -5.96 -1.18 -16.15
N VAL A 25 -6.67 -0.27 -16.83
CA VAL A 25 -6.87 1.11 -16.36
C VAL A 25 -7.66 1.10 -15.04
N ASN A 26 -8.76 0.36 -14.97
CA ASN A 26 -9.57 0.29 -13.75
C ASN A 26 -8.80 -0.31 -12.58
N ALA A 27 -8.04 -1.37 -12.81
CA ALA A 27 -7.20 -2.02 -11.80
C ALA A 27 -6.08 -1.09 -11.33
N ALA A 28 -5.43 -0.37 -12.24
CA ALA A 28 -4.38 0.60 -11.91
C ALA A 28 -4.91 1.76 -11.05
N LEU A 29 -6.07 2.32 -11.41
CA LEU A 29 -6.71 3.38 -10.65
C LEU A 29 -7.09 2.92 -9.24
N LYS A 30 -7.69 1.72 -9.14
CA LYS A 30 -8.03 1.10 -7.85
C LYS A 30 -6.78 0.88 -6.99
N PHE A 31 -5.72 0.35 -7.58
CA PHE A 31 -4.45 0.11 -6.89
C PHE A 31 -3.86 1.38 -6.29
N VAL A 32 -3.91 2.51 -7.01
CA VAL A 32 -3.38 3.80 -6.51
C VAL A 32 -4.20 4.29 -5.31
N VAL A 33 -5.52 4.21 -5.37
CA VAL A 33 -6.40 4.60 -4.25
C VAL A 33 -6.14 3.71 -3.03
N GLU A 34 -6.12 2.39 -3.21
CA GLU A 34 -5.85 1.45 -2.11
C GLU A 34 -4.44 1.61 -1.55
N ARG A 35 -3.44 1.87 -2.40
CA ARG A 35 -2.08 2.16 -1.96
C ARG A 35 -2.05 3.41 -1.09
N ARG A 36 -2.77 4.46 -1.47
CA ARG A 36 -2.86 5.69 -0.68
C ARG A 36 -3.54 5.45 0.66
N GLN A 37 -4.67 4.75 0.67
CA GLN A 37 -5.40 4.40 1.88
C GLN A 37 -4.55 3.58 2.86
N ARG A 38 -3.78 2.59 2.37
CA ARG A 38 -2.85 1.83 3.23
C ARG A 38 -1.80 2.71 3.87
N ILE A 39 -1.26 3.69 3.14
CA ILE A 39 -0.27 4.63 3.67
C ILE A 39 -0.91 5.54 4.72
N GLU A 40 -2.10 6.07 4.45
CA GLU A 40 -2.82 6.91 5.41
C GLU A 40 -3.16 6.14 6.69
N GLN A 41 -3.64 4.89 6.58
CA GLN A 41 -3.87 4.04 7.74
C GLN A 41 -2.61 3.82 8.59
N ILE A 42 -1.46 3.63 7.94
CA ILE A 42 -0.17 3.54 8.64
C ILE A 42 0.15 4.87 9.33
N LEU A 43 -0.01 6.00 8.67
CA LEU A 43 0.33 7.30 9.24
C LEU A 43 -0.63 7.77 10.35
N ASP A 44 -1.90 7.39 10.28
CA ASP A 44 -2.93 7.74 11.26
C ASP A 44 -2.84 6.91 12.54
N ASP A 45 -2.22 5.73 12.47
CA ASP A 45 -1.87 4.93 13.65
C ASP A 45 -0.51 5.41 14.21
N PRO A 46 -0.49 6.08 15.38
CA PRO A 46 0.73 6.61 15.99
C PRO A 46 1.79 5.53 16.28
N TYR A 47 1.38 4.27 16.27
CA TYR A 47 2.18 3.14 16.66
C TYR A 47 2.60 2.23 15.48
N SER A 48 2.18 2.53 14.25
CA SER A 48 2.41 1.64 13.11
C SER A 48 3.87 1.57 12.64
N ILE A 49 4.67 2.61 12.92
CA ILE A 49 6.09 2.70 12.52
C ILE A 49 7.00 2.21 13.67
N GLY A 50 6.57 1.16 14.38
CA GLY A 50 7.42 0.42 15.31
C GLY A 50 7.65 1.09 16.66
N ILE A 51 6.82 2.05 17.04
CA ILE A 51 6.80 2.64 18.37
C ILE A 51 5.47 2.22 18.97
N GLY A 52 5.35 1.03 19.57
CA GLY A 52 4.12 0.65 20.27
C GLY A 52 3.81 1.59 21.45
N PRO A 53 2.55 1.69 21.92
CA PRO A 53 2.23 2.45 23.14
C PRO A 53 3.04 1.99 24.35
N ASP A 54 3.44 0.73 24.32
CA ASP A 54 4.15 -0.03 25.33
C ASP A 54 5.67 -0.01 25.18
N ILE A 55 6.22 0.61 24.12
CA ILE A 55 7.67 0.60 23.87
C ILE A 55 8.47 1.33 24.97
N GLY A 56 7.81 2.22 25.71
CA GLY A 56 8.35 2.90 26.88
C GLY A 56 7.96 2.26 28.22
N ASP A 57 7.18 1.18 28.23
CA ASP A 57 6.70 0.54 29.45
C ASP A 57 7.82 -0.32 30.09
N PRO A 58 8.26 0.00 31.32
CA PRO A 58 9.32 -0.75 31.99
C PRO A 58 9.01 -2.23 32.19
N GLU A 59 7.73 -2.62 32.36
CA GLU A 59 7.34 -4.01 32.55
C GLU A 59 7.43 -4.80 31.24
N VAL A 60 6.95 -4.24 30.14
CA VAL A 60 7.06 -4.85 28.80
C VAL A 60 8.53 -5.02 28.40
N MET A 61 9.37 -4.00 28.65
CA MET A 61 10.81 -4.10 28.41
C MET A 61 11.49 -5.19 29.27
N ARG A 62 11.03 -5.39 30.51
CA ARG A 62 11.54 -6.45 31.39
C ARG A 62 11.15 -7.85 30.89
N GLN A 63 9.93 -8.01 30.39
CA GLN A 63 9.43 -9.29 29.88
C GLN A 63 10.10 -9.68 28.56
N ALA A 64 10.37 -8.73 27.67
CA ALA A 64 11.03 -8.97 26.38
C ALA A 64 12.51 -9.40 26.48
N ARG A 65 13.16 -9.17 27.63
CA ARG A 65 14.57 -9.54 27.87
C ARG A 65 14.77 -10.96 28.40
N ARG A 66 13.69 -11.70 28.66
CA ARG A 66 13.73 -13.10 29.15
C ARG A 66 13.76 -14.08 28.00
#